data_AF-D6U5W8-F1
#
_entry.id   AF-D6U5W8-F1
#
_cell.length_a   1.000
_cell.length_b   1.000
_cell.length_c   1.000
_cell.angle_alpha   90.00
_cell.angle_beta   90.00
_cell.angle_gamma   90.00
#
_symmetry.space_group_name_H-M   'P 1'
#
loop_
_entity.id
_entity.type
_entity.pdbx_description
1 polymer ?
#
loop_
_entity_poly.entity_id
_entity_poly.type
_entity_poly.pdbx_seq_one_letter_code
_entity_poly.pdbx_strand_id
1 'polypeptide(L)'
;MSELPLKFDRQGLIPVVIQDDATNEVLMVAFMNDKALERTRESGYTHFYSRSRNTIWRKGEQSGHTQQVRGIFVNCEENSIVIRVIQQGEAACHEGYRSCYYRRLEDDNSYVTIAERIFDPQQVYTHAVGVKQEQAKDKEYISMETEQKLQDALRQLYGVYIYLRDHDLSEESNTSRLLQERSQSYLASRLGDELEELAEVQSGEHVHSGRQSDTVLEGSQVGYWLFLLAAGCSIPYPDFEPHQALLEGYHGRYNDSRVIELREECARMVASGQPEIISRGLTIGFMLIGWACAAAGVDPLAPAEFDLGQMRRKGLVQ
;
A
#
# COMPACT_ATOMS: atom_id res chain seq x y z
N MET A 1 -33.40 5.60 -20.73
CA MET A 1 -32.94 5.32 -19.36
C MET A 1 -33.32 6.53 -18.52
N SER A 2 -34.16 6.39 -17.49
CA SER A 2 -34.52 7.54 -16.65
C SER A 2 -33.29 7.95 -15.83
N GLU A 3 -32.94 9.23 -15.82
CA GLU A 3 -31.95 9.77 -14.90
C GLU A 3 -32.33 9.37 -13.46
N LEU A 4 -31.36 8.82 -12.72
CA LEU A 4 -31.51 8.55 -11.30
C LEU A 4 -31.64 9.90 -10.58
N PRO A 5 -32.63 10.11 -9.70
CA PRO A 5 -32.86 11.38 -8.99
C PRO A 5 -31.85 11.59 -7.84
N LEU A 6 -30.59 11.17 -8.00
CA LEU A 6 -29.55 11.27 -6.98
C LEU A 6 -28.57 12.40 -7.31
N LYS A 7 -28.21 13.16 -6.27
CA LYS A 7 -27.26 14.27 -6.36
C LYS A 7 -25.88 13.79 -5.95
N PHE A 8 -25.08 13.43 -6.95
CA PHE A 8 -23.65 13.19 -6.75
C PHE A 8 -22.93 14.51 -6.46
N ASP A 9 -21.85 14.44 -5.69
CA ASP A 9 -20.99 15.58 -5.41
C ASP A 9 -20.24 16.07 -6.67
N ARG A 10 -19.38 17.08 -6.51
CA ARG A 10 -18.59 17.65 -7.61
C ARG A 10 -17.62 16.66 -8.26
N GLN A 11 -17.33 15.54 -7.59
CA GLN A 11 -16.45 14.47 -8.08
C GLN A 11 -17.27 13.32 -8.72
N GLY A 12 -18.60 13.46 -8.80
CA GLY A 12 -19.47 12.40 -9.29
C GLY A 12 -19.64 11.25 -8.30
N LEU A 13 -19.49 11.51 -7.00
CA LEU A 13 -19.56 10.50 -5.94
C LEU A 13 -20.74 10.76 -4.98
N ILE A 14 -21.29 9.69 -4.42
CA ILE A 14 -22.29 9.72 -3.36
C ILE A 14 -21.82 8.86 -2.18
N PRO A 15 -21.88 9.36 -0.93
CA PRO A 15 -21.60 8.55 0.25
C PRO A 15 -22.70 7.49 0.44
N VAL A 16 -22.26 6.30 0.83
CA VAL A 16 -23.10 5.13 1.03
C VAL A 16 -22.83 4.50 2.37
N VAL A 17 -23.86 4.39 3.20
CA VAL A 17 -23.85 3.61 4.44
C VAL A 17 -24.34 2.20 4.14
N ILE A 18 -23.57 1.20 4.52
CA ILE A 18 -23.98 -0.20 4.46
C ILE A 18 -24.47 -0.62 5.83
N GLN A 19 -25.69 -1.13 5.88
CA GLN A 19 -26.34 -1.57 7.10
C GLN A 19 -26.85 -2.99 6.94
N ASP A 20 -26.61 -3.85 7.93
CA ASP A 20 -27.16 -5.19 7.94
C ASP A 20 -28.70 -5.12 8.04
N ASP A 21 -29.37 -5.89 7.18
CA ASP A 21 -30.83 -5.91 7.08
C ASP A 21 -31.50 -6.53 8.31
N ALA A 22 -30.84 -7.52 8.95
CA ALA A 22 -31.39 -8.23 10.09
C ALA A 22 -31.07 -7.52 11.41
N THR A 23 -29.85 -7.02 11.59
CA THR A 23 -29.39 -6.49 12.90
C THR A 23 -29.49 -4.97 13.02
N ASN A 24 -29.68 -4.25 11.91
CA ASN A 24 -29.53 -2.79 11.82
C ASN A 24 -28.12 -2.28 12.14
N GLU A 25 -27.13 -3.16 12.27
CA GLU A 25 -25.75 -2.77 12.51
C GLU A 25 -25.19 -2.05 11.28
N VAL A 26 -24.57 -0.89 11.49
CA VAL A 26 -23.82 -0.21 10.42
C VAL A 26 -22.52 -0.97 10.22
N LEU A 27 -22.31 -1.50 9.01
CA LEU A 27 -21.17 -2.34 8.68
C LEU A 27 -19.99 -1.52 8.16
N MET A 28 -20.23 -0.58 7.25
CA MET A 28 -19.19 0.27 6.66
C MET A 28 -19.78 1.49 5.96
N VAL A 29 -18.93 2.46 5.67
CA VAL A 29 -19.22 3.57 4.75
C VAL A 29 -18.24 3.53 3.57
N ALA A 30 -18.74 3.80 2.38
CA ALA A 30 -17.95 3.92 1.16
C ALA A 30 -18.57 4.96 0.21
N PHE A 31 -17.98 5.12 -0.97
CA PHE A 31 -18.50 6.00 -2.02
C PHE A 31 -18.90 5.17 -3.25
N MET A 32 -19.93 5.62 -3.96
CA MET A 32 -20.30 5.10 -5.27
C MET A 32 -20.31 6.25 -6.29
N ASN A 33 -19.88 5.97 -7.51
CA ASN A 33 -20.28 6.79 -8.67
C ASN A 33 -21.52 6.20 -9.33
N ASP A 34 -22.03 6.86 -10.37
CA ASP A 34 -23.19 6.44 -11.16
C ASP A 34 -23.11 4.97 -11.61
N LYS A 35 -21.97 4.56 -12.18
CA LYS A 35 -21.70 3.22 -12.70
C LYS A 35 -21.62 2.16 -11.59
N ALA A 36 -21.04 2.50 -10.43
CA ALA A 36 -20.99 1.58 -9.29
C ALA A 36 -22.40 1.31 -8.74
N LEU A 37 -23.25 2.35 -8.69
CA LEU A 37 -24.64 2.20 -8.29
C LEU A 37 -25.44 1.38 -9.32
N GLU A 38 -25.25 1.62 -10.62
CA GLU A 38 -25.86 0.84 -11.68
C GLU A 38 -25.52 -0.65 -11.55
N ARG A 39 -24.22 -0.99 -11.47
CA ARG A 39 -23.76 -2.38 -11.24
C ARG A 39 -24.31 -2.99 -9.96
N THR A 40 -24.47 -2.19 -8.91
CA THR A 40 -25.08 -2.64 -7.65
C THR A 40 -26.53 -3.06 -7.85
N ARG A 41 -27.31 -2.28 -8.60
CA ARG A 41 -28.71 -2.58 -8.92
C ARG A 41 -28.84 -3.79 -9.85
N GLU A 42 -27.96 -3.89 -10.84
CA GLU A 42 -27.98 -4.99 -11.83
C GLU A 42 -27.59 -6.33 -11.22
N SER A 43 -26.49 -6.36 -10.45
CA SER A 43 -25.96 -7.60 -9.89
C SER A 43 -26.67 -8.06 -8.62
N GLY A 44 -27.33 -7.13 -7.90
CA GLY A 44 -27.84 -7.38 -6.56
C GLY A 44 -26.75 -7.49 -5.48
N TYR A 45 -25.51 -7.09 -5.77
CA TYR A 45 -24.40 -7.05 -4.81
C TYR A 45 -23.75 -5.67 -4.79
N THR A 46 -23.25 -5.23 -3.64
CA THR A 46 -22.65 -3.89 -3.51
C THR A 46 -21.36 -3.74 -4.31
N HIS A 47 -21.30 -2.71 -5.14
CA HIS A 47 -20.11 -2.25 -5.86
C HIS A 47 -19.78 -0.83 -5.43
N PHE A 48 -18.52 -0.56 -5.13
CA PHE A 48 -18.07 0.74 -4.65
C PHE A 48 -17.04 1.34 -5.60
N TYR A 49 -16.86 2.65 -5.49
CA TYR A 49 -15.82 3.39 -6.19
C TYR A 49 -14.67 3.69 -5.24
N SER A 50 -13.46 3.23 -5.59
CA SER A 50 -12.24 3.55 -4.85
C SER A 50 -11.67 4.87 -5.35
N ARG A 51 -11.70 5.91 -4.51
CA ARG A 51 -11.16 7.24 -4.85
C ARG A 51 -9.66 7.21 -5.14
N SER A 52 -8.89 6.43 -4.38
CA SER A 52 -7.44 6.28 -4.56
C SER A 52 -7.06 5.47 -5.80
N ARG A 53 -7.82 4.42 -6.13
CA ARG A 53 -7.56 3.55 -7.29
C ARG A 53 -8.32 3.97 -8.56
N ASN A 54 -9.21 4.95 -8.45
CA ASN A 54 -10.07 5.45 -9.53
C ASN A 54 -10.87 4.33 -10.25
N THR A 55 -11.25 3.28 -9.51
CA THR A 55 -11.85 2.05 -10.08
C THR A 55 -13.05 1.56 -9.26
N ILE A 56 -13.94 0.84 -9.93
CA ILE A 56 -15.08 0.15 -9.32
C ILE A 56 -14.63 -1.22 -8.82
N TRP A 57 -15.03 -1.61 -7.62
CA TRP A 57 -14.76 -2.93 -7.06
C TRP A 57 -16.01 -3.51 -6.40
N ARG A 58 -16.14 -4.84 -6.40
CA ARG A 58 -17.25 -5.55 -5.75
C ARG A 58 -16.84 -5.98 -4.34
N LYS A 59 -17.70 -5.74 -3.35
CA LYS A 59 -17.41 -6.20 -1.98
C LYS A 59 -17.35 -7.71 -1.90
N GLY A 60 -16.26 -8.21 -1.34
CA GLY A 60 -16.03 -9.65 -1.14
C GLY A 60 -15.58 -10.39 -2.40
N GLU A 61 -15.20 -9.69 -3.47
CA GLU A 61 -14.69 -10.33 -4.70
C GLU A 61 -13.49 -11.24 -4.46
N GLN A 62 -12.59 -10.84 -3.55
CA GLN A 62 -11.41 -11.62 -3.18
C GLN A 62 -11.61 -12.52 -1.96
N SER A 63 -12.45 -12.11 -1.00
CA SER A 63 -12.60 -12.81 0.30
C SER A 63 -13.82 -13.72 0.39
N GLY A 64 -14.72 -13.67 -0.59
CA GLY A 64 -16.05 -14.26 -0.49
C GLY A 64 -17.00 -13.53 0.46
N HIS A 65 -16.55 -12.53 1.22
CA HIS A 65 -17.39 -11.79 2.18
C HIS A 65 -18.22 -10.71 1.48
N THR A 66 -19.16 -11.16 0.67
CA THR A 66 -19.99 -10.32 -0.20
C THR A 66 -21.18 -9.71 0.54
N GLN A 67 -21.81 -8.70 -0.07
CA GLN A 67 -22.96 -8.02 0.50
C GLN A 67 -24.10 -8.06 -0.51
N GLN A 68 -25.12 -8.85 -0.22
CA GLN A 68 -26.30 -9.00 -1.07
C GLN A 68 -27.32 -7.91 -0.75
N VAL A 69 -27.70 -7.12 -1.75
CA VAL A 69 -28.60 -5.97 -1.59
C VAL A 69 -30.03 -6.42 -1.33
N ARG A 70 -30.67 -5.82 -0.32
CA ARG A 70 -32.08 -6.00 0.04
C ARG A 70 -32.92 -4.75 -0.23
N GLY A 71 -32.32 -3.58 -0.05
CA GLY A 71 -32.97 -2.30 -0.36
C GLY A 71 -31.97 -1.16 -0.41
N ILE A 72 -32.29 -0.14 -1.21
CA ILE A 72 -31.54 1.10 -1.31
C ILE A 72 -32.47 2.22 -0.88
N PHE A 73 -32.08 2.96 0.15
CA PHE A 73 -32.83 4.05 0.74
C PHE A 73 -32.07 5.34 0.50
N VAL A 74 -32.79 6.40 0.18
CA VAL A 74 -32.24 7.70 -0.19
C VAL A 74 -32.62 8.69 0.90
N ASN A 75 -31.69 9.55 1.33
CA ASN A 75 -32.01 10.59 2.29
C ASN A 75 -32.89 11.70 1.65
N CYS A 76 -33.43 12.60 2.47
CA CYS A 76 -34.32 13.67 2.01
C CYS A 76 -33.67 14.67 1.04
N GLU A 77 -32.34 14.80 1.05
CA GLU A 77 -31.59 15.69 0.16
C GLU A 77 -31.13 15.00 -1.13
N GLU A 78 -31.32 13.68 -1.23
CA GLU A 78 -30.91 12.83 -2.36
C GLU A 78 -29.39 12.77 -2.59
N ASN A 79 -28.59 13.13 -1.59
CA ASN A 79 -27.13 13.24 -1.65
C ASN A 79 -26.40 12.19 -0.79
N SER A 80 -27.13 11.25 -0.19
CA SER A 80 -26.56 10.07 0.47
C SER A 80 -27.55 8.92 0.44
N ILE A 81 -27.02 7.69 0.49
CA ILE A 81 -27.84 6.49 0.50
C ILE A 81 -27.47 5.52 1.62
N VAL A 82 -28.47 4.77 2.08
CA VAL A 82 -28.30 3.60 2.94
C VAL A 82 -28.65 2.36 2.13
N ILE A 83 -27.75 1.38 2.06
CA ILE A 83 -28.04 0.09 1.45
C ILE A 83 -28.17 -0.94 2.55
N ARG A 84 -29.37 -1.53 2.63
CA ARG A 84 -29.63 -2.72 3.46
C ARG A 84 -29.09 -3.94 2.75
N VAL A 85 -28.25 -4.70 3.45
CA VAL A 85 -27.61 -5.89 2.89
C VAL A 85 -27.75 -7.09 3.80
N ILE A 86 -27.73 -8.28 3.20
CA ILE A 86 -27.35 -9.50 3.90
C ILE A 86 -25.83 -9.62 3.72
N GLN A 87 -25.07 -9.46 4.80
CA GLN A 87 -23.64 -9.73 4.80
C GLN A 87 -23.42 -11.24 4.69
N GLN A 88 -22.83 -11.68 3.58
CA GLN A 88 -22.37 -13.05 3.40
C GLN A 88 -20.92 -13.15 3.87
N GLY A 89 -20.57 -14.26 4.52
CA GLY A 89 -19.34 -14.36 5.29
C GLY A 89 -19.42 -13.64 6.63
N GLU A 90 -18.40 -13.83 7.45
CA GLU A 90 -18.49 -13.48 8.87
C GLU A 90 -18.17 -12.01 9.17
N ALA A 91 -17.53 -11.30 8.24
CA ALA A 91 -17.19 -9.90 8.49
C ALA A 91 -17.12 -8.99 7.26
N ALA A 92 -17.57 -7.75 7.43
CA ALA A 92 -17.48 -6.70 6.43
C ALA A 92 -16.08 -6.04 6.43
N CYS A 93 -15.43 -5.95 7.58
CA CYS A 93 -14.12 -5.33 7.73
C CYS A 93 -12.99 -6.29 7.34
N HIS A 94 -11.95 -5.76 6.69
CA HIS A 94 -10.74 -6.54 6.37
C HIS A 94 -9.94 -6.91 7.61
N GLU A 95 -10.11 -6.18 8.73
CA GLU A 95 -9.49 -6.44 10.03
C GLU A 95 -10.13 -7.61 10.81
N GLY A 96 -11.09 -8.32 10.21
CA GLY A 96 -11.73 -9.48 10.83
C GLY A 96 -12.95 -9.16 11.69
N TYR A 97 -13.37 -7.90 11.75
CA TYR A 97 -14.54 -7.47 12.51
C TYR A 97 -15.79 -7.40 11.64
N ARG A 98 -16.94 -7.71 12.24
CA ARG A 98 -18.23 -7.68 11.55
C ARG A 98 -18.49 -6.33 10.89
N SER A 99 -18.18 -5.27 11.63
CA SER A 99 -18.29 -3.88 11.22
C SER A 99 -16.93 -3.18 11.26
N CYS A 100 -16.72 -2.21 10.36
CA CYS A 100 -15.59 -1.28 10.43
C CYS A 100 -15.63 -0.39 11.68
N TYR A 101 -16.78 -0.29 12.36
CA TYR A 101 -17.01 0.50 13.57
C TYR A 101 -16.73 -0.32 14.85
N TYR A 102 -15.64 -1.10 14.85
CA TYR A 102 -15.25 -1.94 15.99
C TYR A 102 -14.49 -1.19 17.10
N ARG A 103 -14.23 0.12 16.92
CA ARG A 103 -13.54 0.99 17.89
C ARG A 103 -14.47 2.10 18.37
N ARG A 104 -14.38 2.44 19.66
CA ARG A 104 -15.03 3.61 20.27
C ARG A 104 -13.98 4.65 20.67
N LEU A 105 -14.27 5.92 20.42
CA LEU A 105 -13.50 7.06 20.89
C LEU A 105 -13.85 7.32 22.37
N GLU A 106 -12.84 7.47 23.22
CA GLU A 106 -12.97 7.83 24.63
C GLU A 106 -12.75 9.34 24.86
N ASP A 107 -13.14 9.83 26.04
CA ASP A 107 -13.02 11.25 26.43
C ASP A 107 -11.57 11.75 26.43
N ASP A 108 -10.60 10.86 26.61
CA ASP A 108 -9.16 11.15 26.55
C ASP A 108 -8.57 11.11 25.12
N ASN A 109 -9.42 10.97 24.11
CA ASN A 109 -9.08 10.77 22.70
C ASN A 109 -8.39 9.43 22.36
N SER A 110 -8.38 8.46 23.27
CA SER A 110 -7.95 7.09 22.96
C SER A 110 -9.05 6.30 22.24
N TYR A 111 -8.66 5.20 21.61
CA TYR A 111 -9.59 4.25 20.99
C TYR A 111 -9.60 2.93 21.74
N VAL A 112 -10.80 2.43 22.04
CA VAL A 112 -10.98 1.08 22.61
C VAL A 112 -11.70 0.17 21.62
N THR A 113 -11.24 -1.08 21.49
CA THR A 113 -11.94 -2.09 20.70
C THR A 113 -13.17 -2.59 21.46
N ILE A 114 -14.34 -2.51 20.83
CA ILE A 114 -15.65 -2.84 21.42
C ILE A 114 -16.33 -4.06 20.79
N ALA A 115 -15.70 -4.68 19.80
CA ALA A 115 -16.23 -5.86 19.11
C ALA A 115 -15.23 -7.01 19.15
N GLU A 116 -15.75 -8.23 19.11
CA GLU A 116 -14.94 -9.43 18.94
C GLU A 116 -14.44 -9.54 17.50
N ARG A 117 -13.17 -9.92 17.33
CA ARG A 117 -12.59 -10.22 16.02
C ARG A 117 -13.03 -11.62 15.62
N ILE A 118 -13.82 -11.73 14.56
CA ILE A 118 -14.51 -12.97 14.17
C ILE A 118 -13.59 -13.88 13.36
N PHE A 119 -12.75 -13.29 12.52
CA PHE A 119 -11.69 -14.04 11.85
C PHE A 119 -10.37 -13.30 11.95
N ASP A 120 -9.28 -14.06 11.94
CA ASP A 120 -7.96 -13.48 11.71
C ASP A 120 -7.83 -13.19 10.20
N PRO A 121 -7.57 -11.93 9.78
CA PRO A 121 -7.35 -11.60 8.36
C PRO A 121 -6.32 -12.52 7.69
N GLN A 122 -5.35 -13.01 8.46
CA GLN A 122 -4.33 -13.95 7.99
C GLN A 122 -4.87 -15.35 7.68
N GLN A 123 -6.08 -15.73 8.10
CA GLN A 123 -6.68 -17.03 7.84
C GLN A 123 -7.69 -16.99 6.69
N VAL A 124 -8.43 -15.89 6.52
CA VAL A 124 -9.48 -15.75 5.49
C VAL A 124 -8.92 -15.28 4.15
N TYR A 125 -7.88 -14.46 4.15
CA TYR A 125 -7.26 -13.96 2.92
C TYR A 125 -6.09 -14.84 2.44
N THR A 126 -6.05 -16.12 2.83
CA THR A 126 -5.01 -17.07 2.45
C THR A 126 -5.57 -18.23 1.61
N HIS A 127 -5.28 -18.26 0.31
CA HIS A 127 -5.22 -19.49 -0.50
C HIS A 127 -3.73 -19.76 -0.80
N ALA A 128 -3.03 -20.69 -0.13
CA ALA A 128 -3.07 -22.16 -0.19
C ALA A 128 -2.18 -22.78 -1.29
N VAL A 129 -0.95 -23.16 -0.95
CA VAL A 129 -0.38 -24.48 -1.30
C VAL A 129 0.37 -25.00 -0.07
N GLY A 130 0.04 -26.21 0.35
CA GLY A 130 0.51 -26.81 1.60
C GLY A 130 1.93 -27.34 1.55
N VAL A 131 2.65 -27.20 2.65
CA VAL A 131 3.71 -28.12 3.08
C VAL A 131 3.60 -28.29 4.60
N LYS A 132 3.97 -29.49 5.04
CA LYS A 132 3.79 -30.09 6.36
C LYS A 132 4.32 -29.24 7.51
N GLN A 133 3.66 -29.45 8.65
CA GLN A 133 3.99 -28.96 9.98
C GLN A 133 5.48 -29.14 10.32
N GLU A 134 6.15 -28.03 10.60
CA GLU A 134 7.29 -28.00 11.51
C GLU A 134 7.29 -26.65 12.27
N GLN A 135 6.93 -26.76 13.55
CA GLN A 135 7.24 -25.89 14.69
C GLN A 135 7.32 -24.38 14.43
N ALA A 136 6.20 -23.71 14.76
CA ALA A 136 6.13 -22.27 14.95
C ALA A 136 7.16 -21.80 16.00
N LYS A 137 8.19 -21.10 15.53
CA LYS A 137 8.95 -20.14 16.31
C LYS A 137 8.50 -18.73 15.91
N ASP A 138 7.97 -18.03 16.89
CA ASP A 138 7.98 -16.56 17.06
C ASP A 138 7.75 -15.72 15.79
N LYS A 139 6.48 -15.38 15.51
CA LYS A 139 6.15 -14.20 14.70
C LYS A 139 6.18 -12.98 15.62
N GLU A 140 7.32 -12.31 15.69
CA GLU A 140 7.41 -10.95 16.22
C GLU A 140 6.46 -10.04 15.42
N TYR A 141 5.45 -9.48 16.08
CA TYR A 141 4.87 -8.22 15.62
C TYR A 141 5.99 -7.19 15.66
N ILE A 142 6.29 -6.55 14.54
CA ILE A 142 7.15 -5.37 14.49
C ILE A 142 6.57 -4.37 15.48
N SER A 143 7.34 -4.04 16.52
CA SER A 143 6.88 -3.15 17.58
C SER A 143 6.68 -1.74 17.03
N MET A 144 5.84 -0.92 17.68
CA MET A 144 5.72 0.51 17.36
C MET A 144 7.10 1.22 17.33
N GLU A 145 8.07 0.68 18.07
CA GLU A 145 9.45 1.15 18.06
C GLU A 145 10.15 0.91 16.72
N THR A 146 9.95 -0.25 16.09
CA THR A 146 10.58 -0.55 14.78
C THR A 146 9.95 0.25 13.64
N GLU A 147 8.62 0.47 13.67
CA GLU A 147 7.97 1.38 12.72
C GLU A 147 8.54 2.80 12.83
N GLN A 148 8.71 3.30 14.06
CA GLN A 148 9.31 4.62 14.29
C GLN A 148 10.77 4.68 13.81
N LYS A 149 11.59 3.67 14.12
CA LYS A 149 12.98 3.59 13.65
C LYS A 149 13.08 3.61 12.13
N LEU A 150 12.21 2.85 11.46
CA LEU A 150 12.16 2.82 10.00
C LEU A 150 11.74 4.16 9.41
N GLN A 151 10.73 4.80 10.00
CA GLN A 151 10.31 6.14 9.60
C GLN A 151 11.45 7.15 9.75
N ASP A 152 12.12 7.16 10.90
CA ASP A 152 13.23 8.07 11.19
C ASP A 152 14.39 7.86 10.21
N ALA A 153 14.77 6.60 9.97
CA ALA A 153 15.84 6.24 9.04
C ALA A 153 15.52 6.69 7.60
N LEU A 154 14.33 6.38 7.09
CA LEU A 154 13.93 6.75 5.73
C LEU A 154 13.72 8.26 5.57
N ARG A 155 13.27 8.97 6.61
CA ARG A 155 13.21 10.45 6.60
C ARG A 155 14.60 11.06 6.54
N GLN A 156 15.53 10.53 7.34
CA GLN A 156 16.92 11.00 7.34
C GLN A 156 17.57 10.79 5.96
N LEU A 157 17.42 9.58 5.39
CA LEU A 157 17.88 9.29 4.03
C LEU A 157 17.29 10.26 3.03
N TYR A 158 15.95 10.40 2.99
CA TYR A 158 15.31 11.26 2.02
C TYR A 158 15.71 12.73 2.14
N GLY A 159 15.93 13.21 3.36
CA GLY A 159 16.47 14.55 3.62
C GLY A 159 17.82 14.80 2.94
N VAL A 160 18.69 13.79 2.85
CA VAL A 160 19.98 13.90 2.12
C VAL A 160 19.74 14.07 0.62
N TYR A 161 18.82 13.33 0.02
CA TYR A 161 18.51 13.48 -1.42
C TYR A 161 17.92 14.85 -1.74
N ILE A 162 17.04 15.37 -0.87
CA ILE A 162 16.52 16.73 -0.99
C ILE A 162 17.66 17.75 -0.91
N TYR A 163 18.58 17.60 0.07
CA TYR A 163 19.74 18.46 0.19
C TYR A 163 20.62 18.44 -1.07
N LEU A 164 20.94 17.26 -1.59
CA LEU A 164 21.75 17.08 -2.81
C LEU A 164 21.07 17.57 -4.08
N ARG A 165 19.73 17.62 -4.11
CA ARG A 165 18.98 18.24 -5.21
C ARG A 165 19.07 19.76 -5.14
N ASP A 166 18.88 20.31 -3.95
CA ASP A 166 18.78 21.76 -3.73
C ASP A 166 20.15 22.45 -3.69
N HIS A 167 21.23 21.68 -3.50
CA HIS A 167 22.61 22.14 -3.51
C HIS A 167 23.40 21.39 -4.58
N ASP A 168 23.78 22.10 -5.64
CA ASP A 168 24.57 21.50 -6.71
C ASP A 168 25.99 21.17 -6.22
N LEU A 169 26.22 19.89 -5.99
CA LEU A 169 27.50 19.28 -5.62
C LEU A 169 27.95 18.29 -6.70
N SER A 170 27.60 18.52 -7.97
CA SER A 170 27.79 17.56 -9.06
C SER A 170 29.26 17.23 -9.36
N GLU A 171 30.20 18.10 -8.97
CA GLU A 171 31.64 17.83 -9.06
C GLU A 171 32.11 16.78 -8.04
N GLU A 172 31.47 16.72 -6.87
CA GLU A 172 31.90 15.90 -5.73
C GLU A 172 30.98 14.70 -5.47
N SER A 173 29.72 14.76 -5.92
CA SER A 173 28.68 13.75 -5.67
C SER A 173 28.03 13.28 -6.96
N ASN A 174 28.17 11.98 -7.25
CA ASN A 174 27.45 11.35 -8.37
C ASN A 174 25.93 11.46 -8.21
N THR A 175 25.42 11.37 -6.97
CA THR A 175 23.98 11.49 -6.70
C THR A 175 23.47 12.90 -7.00
N SER A 176 24.22 13.94 -6.61
CA SER A 176 23.90 15.33 -7.01
C SER A 176 23.90 15.46 -8.54
N ARG A 177 24.94 14.93 -9.20
CA ARG A 177 25.04 14.97 -10.66
C ARG A 177 23.84 14.32 -11.36
N LEU A 178 23.40 13.15 -10.86
CA LEU A 178 22.22 12.47 -11.39
C LEU A 178 20.95 13.31 -11.23
N LEU A 179 20.80 14.03 -10.10
CA LEU A 179 19.67 14.91 -9.83
C LEU A 179 19.65 16.16 -10.74
N GLN A 180 20.83 16.67 -11.13
CA GLN A 180 20.94 17.85 -11.99
C GLN A 180 20.87 17.52 -13.49
N GLU A 181 21.44 16.39 -13.93
CA GLU A 181 21.74 16.15 -15.34
C GLU A 181 20.86 15.09 -16.02
N ARG A 182 20.18 14.21 -15.27
CA ARG A 182 19.49 13.05 -15.85
C ARG A 182 17.97 13.23 -15.92
N SER A 183 17.40 12.72 -17.02
CA SER A 183 15.96 12.70 -17.20
C SER A 183 15.30 11.66 -16.31
N GLN A 184 14.05 11.92 -15.93
CA GLN A 184 13.18 10.96 -15.23
C GLN A 184 13.15 9.59 -15.91
N SER A 185 13.12 9.54 -17.26
CA SER A 185 13.12 8.29 -18.01
C SER A 185 14.36 7.44 -17.77
N TYR A 186 15.54 8.06 -17.64
CA TYR A 186 16.78 7.34 -17.32
C TYR A 186 16.73 6.77 -15.90
N LEU A 187 16.29 7.58 -14.92
CA LEU A 187 16.17 7.15 -13.53
C LEU A 187 15.13 6.02 -13.39
N ALA A 188 14.01 6.10 -14.10
CA ALA A 188 12.97 5.07 -14.13
C ALA A 188 13.47 3.76 -14.75
N SER A 189 14.28 3.84 -15.83
CA SER A 189 14.90 2.65 -16.42
C SER A 189 15.84 1.96 -15.42
N ARG A 190 16.69 2.73 -14.74
CA ARG A 190 17.61 2.18 -13.73
C ARG A 190 16.89 1.57 -12.54
N LEU A 191 15.80 2.19 -12.08
CA LEU A 191 14.93 1.58 -11.07
C LEU A 191 14.37 0.23 -11.56
N GLY A 192 13.98 0.14 -12.83
CA GLY A 192 13.51 -1.11 -13.44
C GLY A 192 14.54 -2.23 -13.36
N ASP A 193 15.80 -1.92 -13.69
CA ASP A 193 16.92 -2.85 -13.61
C ASP A 193 17.10 -3.36 -12.15
N GLU A 194 17.19 -2.47 -11.16
CA GLU A 194 17.40 -2.92 -9.76
C GLU A 194 16.19 -3.69 -9.19
N LEU A 195 14.96 -3.36 -9.63
CA LEU A 195 13.76 -4.11 -9.23
C LEU A 195 13.77 -5.54 -9.79
N GLU A 196 14.42 -5.74 -10.94
CA GLU A 196 14.66 -7.07 -11.51
C GLU A 196 15.68 -7.84 -10.68
N GLU A 197 16.84 -7.23 -10.42
CA GLU A 197 17.90 -7.84 -9.61
C GLU A 197 17.37 -8.25 -8.21
N LEU A 198 16.61 -7.38 -7.54
CA LEU A 198 15.99 -7.69 -6.25
C LEU A 198 15.02 -8.89 -6.30
N ALA A 199 14.28 -9.05 -7.39
CA ALA A 199 13.37 -10.18 -7.58
C ALA A 199 14.13 -11.48 -7.87
N GLU A 200 15.19 -11.41 -8.68
CA GLU A 200 16.06 -12.55 -9.01
C GLU A 200 16.84 -13.07 -7.79
N VAL A 201 17.14 -12.22 -6.80
CA VAL A 201 17.67 -12.67 -5.50
C VAL A 201 16.69 -13.67 -4.84
N GLN A 202 15.38 -13.46 -4.98
CA GLN A 202 14.37 -14.31 -4.36
C GLN A 202 14.15 -15.64 -5.10
N SER A 203 14.31 -15.65 -6.43
CA SER A 203 14.30 -16.90 -7.22
C SER A 203 15.59 -17.71 -7.08
N GLY A 204 16.66 -17.08 -6.57
CA GLY A 204 17.99 -17.68 -6.45
C GLY A 204 18.85 -17.52 -7.69
N GLU A 205 18.39 -16.76 -8.69
CA GLU A 205 19.08 -16.50 -9.95
C GLU A 205 20.15 -15.40 -9.81
N HIS A 206 20.01 -14.52 -8.82
CA HIS A 206 20.94 -13.41 -8.54
C HIS A 206 21.48 -13.49 -7.10
N VAL A 207 22.21 -14.56 -6.79
CA VAL A 207 22.82 -14.76 -5.46
C VAL A 207 24.35 -14.75 -5.56
N HIS A 208 24.98 -13.83 -4.85
CA HIS A 208 26.43 -13.64 -4.84
C HIS A 208 27.05 -13.98 -3.49
N SER A 209 26.54 -13.35 -2.43
CA SER A 209 27.07 -13.47 -1.07
C SER A 209 26.14 -14.27 -0.15
N GLY A 210 24.87 -14.35 -0.51
CA GLY A 210 23.84 -15.08 0.22
C GLY A 210 22.51 -14.35 0.12
N ARG A 211 21.41 -15.11 0.04
CA ARG A 211 20.06 -14.54 -0.19
C ARG A 211 19.72 -13.38 0.74
N GLN A 212 20.07 -13.46 2.02
CA GLN A 212 19.79 -12.39 2.98
C GLN A 212 20.63 -11.12 2.73
N SER A 213 21.95 -11.25 2.56
CA SER A 213 22.84 -10.11 2.32
C SER A 213 22.59 -9.47 0.97
N ASP A 214 22.31 -10.28 -0.06
CA ASP A 214 21.97 -9.79 -1.39
C ASP A 214 20.59 -9.08 -1.36
N THR A 215 19.62 -9.56 -0.57
CA THR A 215 18.34 -8.85 -0.37
C THR A 215 18.52 -7.47 0.28
N VAL A 216 19.42 -7.36 1.27
CA VAL A 216 19.73 -6.06 1.90
C VAL A 216 20.36 -5.11 0.89
N LEU A 217 21.33 -5.61 0.11
CA LEU A 217 22.03 -4.82 -0.91
C LEU A 217 21.07 -4.35 -1.99
N GLU A 218 20.37 -5.26 -2.66
CA GLU A 218 19.46 -4.91 -3.76
C GLU A 218 18.26 -4.08 -3.28
N GLY A 219 17.79 -4.32 -2.05
CA GLY A 219 16.78 -3.47 -1.42
C GLY A 219 17.25 -2.02 -1.26
N SER A 220 18.52 -1.83 -0.88
CA SER A 220 19.17 -0.51 -0.80
C SER A 220 19.35 0.12 -2.19
N GLN A 221 19.72 -0.65 -3.21
CA GLN A 221 19.84 -0.15 -4.59
C GLN A 221 18.49 0.35 -5.15
N VAL A 222 17.42 -0.43 -4.94
CA VAL A 222 16.05 -0.01 -5.29
C VAL A 222 15.67 1.26 -4.51
N GLY A 223 15.91 1.30 -3.20
CA GLY A 223 15.65 2.47 -2.36
C GLY A 223 16.36 3.73 -2.84
N TYR A 224 17.62 3.60 -3.28
CA TYR A 224 18.42 4.66 -3.84
C TYR A 224 17.77 5.30 -5.08
N TRP A 225 17.32 4.50 -6.04
CA TRP A 225 16.67 5.02 -7.26
C TRP A 225 15.28 5.58 -7.01
N LEU A 226 14.52 4.97 -6.08
CA LEU A 226 13.22 5.52 -5.65
C LEU A 226 13.41 6.93 -5.05
N PHE A 227 14.38 7.13 -4.17
CA PHE A 227 14.62 8.45 -3.59
C PHE A 227 15.20 9.45 -4.59
N LEU A 228 16.03 9.03 -5.54
CA LEU A 228 16.46 9.88 -6.65
C LEU A 228 15.27 10.38 -7.48
N LEU A 229 14.36 9.48 -7.87
CA LEU A 229 13.15 9.82 -8.60
C LEU A 229 12.25 10.76 -7.79
N ALA A 230 12.01 10.44 -6.52
CA ALA A 230 11.20 11.26 -5.63
C ALA A 230 11.77 12.68 -5.48
N ALA A 231 13.08 12.80 -5.25
CA ALA A 231 13.75 14.10 -5.13
C ALA A 231 13.72 14.87 -6.46
N GLY A 232 14.12 14.24 -7.56
CA GLY A 232 14.14 14.86 -8.88
C GLY A 232 12.77 15.33 -9.37
N CYS A 233 11.70 14.61 -9.01
CA CYS A 233 10.32 14.99 -9.30
C CYS A 233 9.68 15.86 -8.19
N SER A 234 10.42 16.23 -7.16
CA SER A 234 9.97 17.05 -6.03
C SER A 234 8.74 16.49 -5.29
N ILE A 235 8.67 15.16 -5.12
CA ILE A 235 7.56 14.48 -4.45
C ILE A 235 7.76 14.53 -2.92
N PRO A 236 6.86 15.17 -2.15
CA PRO A 236 6.95 15.20 -0.69
C PRO A 236 6.93 13.81 -0.05
N TYR A 237 7.69 13.63 1.05
CA TYR A 237 7.70 12.37 1.81
C TYR A 237 6.29 11.84 2.19
N PRO A 238 5.33 12.68 2.65
CA PRO A 238 3.98 12.21 2.98
C PRO A 238 3.17 11.72 1.79
N ASP A 239 3.58 11.98 0.55
CA ASP A 239 2.79 11.61 -0.63
C ASP A 239 3.03 10.15 -1.04
N PHE A 240 4.13 9.53 -0.59
CA PHE A 240 4.48 8.12 -0.88
C PHE A 240 4.85 7.29 0.36
N GLU A 241 4.90 7.91 1.55
CA GLU A 241 5.07 7.29 2.89
C GLU A 241 5.92 6.00 2.89
N PRO A 242 7.23 6.07 2.55
CA PRO A 242 8.03 4.90 2.20
C PRO A 242 8.17 3.88 3.33
N HIS A 243 8.11 4.32 4.59
CA HIS A 243 8.11 3.45 5.77
C HIS A 243 6.84 2.59 5.86
N GLN A 244 5.66 3.20 5.66
CA GLN A 244 4.39 2.46 5.64
C GLN A 244 4.33 1.54 4.43
N ALA A 245 4.73 2.02 3.26
CA ALA A 245 4.77 1.23 2.04
C ALA A 245 5.68 -0.01 2.18
N LEU A 246 6.88 0.16 2.75
CA LEU A 246 7.79 -0.95 3.00
C LEU A 246 7.21 -1.95 4.01
N LEU A 247 6.60 -1.49 5.11
CA LEU A 247 5.94 -2.38 6.07
C LEU A 247 4.72 -3.09 5.49
N GLU A 248 3.92 -2.42 4.65
CA GLU A 248 2.83 -3.03 3.89
C GLU A 248 3.37 -4.12 2.96
N GLY A 249 4.50 -3.87 2.31
CA GLY A 249 5.25 -4.86 1.55
C GLY A 249 5.68 -6.06 2.38
N TYR A 250 6.28 -5.79 3.55
CA TYR A 250 6.84 -6.78 4.47
C TYR A 250 5.79 -7.70 5.08
N HIS A 251 4.63 -7.14 5.43
CA HIS A 251 3.50 -7.90 5.95
C HIS A 251 2.64 -8.52 4.84
N GLY A 252 2.76 -7.98 3.63
CA GLY A 252 2.09 -8.46 2.43
C GLY A 252 2.49 -9.88 2.08
N ARG A 253 1.50 -10.71 1.75
CA ARG A 253 1.74 -12.04 1.18
C ARG A 253 1.47 -11.97 -0.32
N TYR A 254 2.50 -11.68 -1.09
CA TYR A 254 2.42 -11.65 -2.55
C TYR A 254 2.84 -13.01 -3.11
N ASN A 255 2.08 -13.52 -4.08
CA ASN A 255 2.56 -14.60 -4.94
C ASN A 255 3.43 -14.03 -6.06
N ASP A 256 4.17 -14.89 -6.75
CA ASP A 256 5.12 -14.47 -7.79
C ASP A 256 4.45 -13.66 -8.90
N SER A 257 3.24 -14.05 -9.31
CA SER A 257 2.47 -13.31 -10.32
C SER A 257 2.15 -11.88 -9.88
N ARG A 258 1.78 -11.68 -8.60
CA ARG A 258 1.49 -10.35 -8.07
C ARG A 258 2.74 -9.50 -7.97
N VAL A 259 3.89 -10.09 -7.66
CA VAL A 259 5.18 -9.38 -7.62
C VAL A 259 5.56 -8.89 -9.01
N ILE A 260 5.39 -9.72 -10.03
CA ILE A 260 5.63 -9.34 -11.43
C ILE A 260 4.71 -8.18 -11.83
N GLU A 261 3.41 -8.27 -11.55
CA GLU A 261 2.45 -7.18 -11.81
C GLU A 261 2.88 -5.88 -11.12
N LEU A 262 3.22 -5.94 -9.82
CA LEU A 262 3.64 -4.77 -9.06
C LEU A 262 4.92 -4.13 -9.62
N ARG A 263 5.89 -4.94 -10.08
CA ARG A 263 7.12 -4.44 -10.74
C ARG A 263 6.77 -3.68 -12.03
N GLU A 264 5.94 -4.25 -12.89
CA GLU A 264 5.50 -3.61 -14.13
C GLU A 264 4.67 -2.34 -13.87
N GLU A 265 3.79 -2.37 -12.86
CA GLU A 265 3.02 -1.20 -12.41
C GLU A 265 3.94 -0.09 -11.91
N CYS A 266 4.91 -0.42 -11.06
CA CYS A 266 5.90 0.51 -10.54
C CYS A 266 6.65 1.20 -11.69
N ALA A 267 7.29 0.41 -12.57
CA ALA A 267 8.08 0.91 -13.69
C ALA A 267 7.28 1.85 -14.60
N ARG A 268 6.03 1.47 -14.93
CA ARG A 268 5.12 2.29 -15.73
C ARG A 268 4.72 3.58 -15.02
N MET A 269 4.43 3.52 -13.72
CA MET A 269 3.96 4.68 -12.96
C MET A 269 5.08 5.70 -12.74
N VAL A 270 6.29 5.26 -12.39
CA VAL A 270 7.42 6.18 -12.20
C VAL A 270 7.88 6.85 -13.50
N ALA A 271 7.54 6.29 -14.66
CA ALA A 271 7.83 6.87 -15.97
C ALA A 271 6.75 7.83 -16.50
N SER A 272 5.63 8.03 -15.76
CA SER A 272 4.44 8.72 -16.25
C SER A 272 4.56 10.24 -16.42
N GLY A 273 5.56 10.88 -15.81
CA GLY A 273 5.70 12.34 -15.77
C GLY A 273 4.67 13.07 -14.89
N GLN A 274 3.70 12.37 -14.29
CA GLN A 274 2.68 12.97 -13.43
C GLN A 274 3.01 12.73 -11.95
N PRO A 275 3.23 13.79 -11.13
CA PRO A 275 3.64 13.64 -9.73
C PRO A 275 2.81 12.66 -8.91
N GLU A 276 1.49 12.70 -9.06
CA GLU A 276 0.56 11.83 -8.31
C GLU A 276 0.68 10.36 -8.72
N ILE A 277 0.95 10.09 -10.00
CA ILE A 277 1.18 8.73 -10.51
C ILE A 277 2.56 8.25 -10.09
N ILE A 278 3.58 9.12 -10.17
CA ILE A 278 4.95 8.82 -9.71
C ILE A 278 4.92 8.44 -8.24
N SER A 279 4.20 9.19 -7.40
CA SER A 279 4.06 8.91 -5.96
C SER A 279 3.53 7.50 -5.67
N ARG A 280 2.53 7.06 -6.45
CA ARG A 280 1.99 5.70 -6.37
C ARG A 280 3.01 4.65 -6.83
N GLY A 281 3.77 4.94 -7.88
CA GLY A 281 4.88 4.08 -8.31
C GLY A 281 5.95 3.95 -7.24
N LEU A 282 6.33 5.05 -6.60
CA LEU A 282 7.29 5.07 -5.49
C LEU A 282 6.81 4.20 -4.32
N THR A 283 5.53 4.32 -3.96
CA THR A 283 4.89 3.49 -2.94
C THR A 283 5.05 2.01 -3.26
N ILE A 284 4.72 1.59 -4.49
CA ILE A 284 4.87 0.19 -4.93
C ILE A 284 6.34 -0.27 -4.87
N GLY A 285 7.28 0.58 -5.27
CA GLY A 285 8.70 0.27 -5.17
C GLY A 285 9.14 -0.06 -3.75
N PHE A 286 8.74 0.75 -2.76
CA PHE A 286 9.04 0.46 -1.35
C PHE A 286 8.32 -0.79 -0.84
N MET A 287 7.09 -1.07 -1.30
CA MET A 287 6.41 -2.34 -1.00
C MET A 287 7.20 -3.55 -1.51
N LEU A 288 7.84 -3.45 -2.68
CA LEU A 288 8.65 -4.54 -3.24
C LEU A 288 9.93 -4.79 -2.43
N ILE A 289 10.56 -3.74 -1.87
CA ILE A 289 11.66 -3.89 -0.90
C ILE A 289 11.19 -4.65 0.34
N GLY A 290 10.04 -4.27 0.89
CA GLY A 290 9.44 -4.93 2.05
C GLY A 290 9.14 -6.41 1.78
N TRP A 291 8.52 -6.72 0.65
CA TRP A 291 8.26 -8.09 0.23
C TRP A 291 9.54 -8.93 0.16
N ALA A 292 10.60 -8.40 -0.46
CA ALA A 292 11.86 -9.11 -0.59
C ALA A 292 12.49 -9.38 0.78
N CYS A 293 12.47 -8.41 1.70
CA CYS A 293 12.94 -8.58 3.06
C CYS A 293 12.18 -9.71 3.78
N ALA A 294 10.85 -9.74 3.66
CA ALA A 294 10.04 -10.80 4.25
C ALA A 294 10.33 -12.18 3.64
N ALA A 295 10.49 -12.25 2.32
CA ALA A 295 10.80 -13.49 1.60
C ALA A 295 12.18 -14.07 1.98
N ALA A 296 13.15 -13.21 2.31
CA ALA A 296 14.49 -13.61 2.74
C ALA A 296 14.63 -13.76 4.27
N GLY A 297 13.62 -13.40 5.06
CA GLY A 297 13.70 -13.38 6.53
C GLY A 297 14.70 -12.33 7.06
N VAL A 298 14.74 -11.17 6.40
CA VAL A 298 15.57 -10.01 6.74
C VAL A 298 14.71 -8.98 7.50
N ASP A 299 15.32 -8.21 8.40
CA ASP A 299 14.65 -7.10 9.07
C ASP A 299 14.32 -5.97 8.05
N PRO A 300 13.09 -5.45 7.98
CA PRO A 300 12.73 -4.39 7.03
C PRO A 300 13.51 -3.09 7.20
N LEU A 301 14.15 -2.87 8.35
CA LEU A 301 15.04 -1.75 8.63
C LEU A 301 16.42 -1.91 7.98
N ALA A 302 16.85 -3.14 7.69
CA ALA A 302 18.22 -3.44 7.27
C ALA A 302 18.67 -2.73 5.98
N PRO A 303 17.85 -2.64 4.90
CA PRO A 303 18.25 -1.88 3.71
C PRO A 303 18.49 -0.39 4.01
N ALA A 304 17.63 0.22 4.83
CA ALA A 304 17.75 1.63 5.20
C ALA A 304 18.98 1.88 6.10
N GLU A 305 19.27 0.98 7.03
CA GLU A 305 20.48 1.04 7.85
C GLU A 305 21.76 0.87 7.04
N PHE A 306 21.73 -0.01 6.03
CA PHE A 306 22.83 -0.18 5.10
C PHE A 306 23.13 1.14 4.38
N ASP A 307 22.11 1.79 3.81
CA ASP A 307 22.26 3.09 3.15
C ASP A 307 22.76 4.19 4.09
N LEU A 308 22.20 4.29 5.30
CA LEU A 308 22.67 5.25 6.31
C LEU A 308 24.13 5.03 6.65
N GLY A 309 24.56 3.76 6.76
CA GLY A 309 25.96 3.40 6.94
C GLY A 309 26.87 3.88 5.80
N GLN A 310 26.42 3.75 4.55
CA GLN A 310 27.13 4.30 3.38
C GLN A 310 27.21 5.83 3.43
N MET A 311 26.12 6.50 3.80
CA MET A 311 26.06 7.97 3.86
C MET A 311 26.90 8.55 4.99
N ARG A 312 26.93 7.90 6.17
CA ARG A 312 27.82 8.30 7.28
C ARG A 312 29.29 8.20 6.89
N ARG A 313 29.69 7.14 6.18
CA ARG A 313 31.08 7.00 5.65
C ARG A 313 31.46 8.13 4.68
N LYS A 314 30.48 8.69 3.98
CA LYS A 314 30.65 9.84 3.08
C LYS A 314 30.50 11.20 3.78
N GLY A 315 30.22 11.23 5.09
CA GLY A 315 30.02 12.45 5.86
C GLY A 315 28.72 13.21 5.56
N LEU A 316 27.75 12.56 4.89
CA LEU A 316 26.47 13.18 4.52
C LEU A 316 25.43 13.12 5.65
N VAL A 317 25.66 12.24 6.62
CA VAL A 317 24.79 12.01 7.78
C VAL A 317 25.68 11.90 9.01
N GLN A 318 25.26 12.51 10.13
CA GLN A 318 25.92 12.41 11.43
C GLN A 318 25.57 11.10 12.15
#